data_AF-A0A350WMF3-F1
#
_entry.id   AF-A0A350WMF3-F1
#
_cell.length_a   1.000
_cell.length_b   1.000
_cell.length_c   1.000
_cell.angle_alpha   90.00
_cell.angle_beta   90.00
_cell.angle_gamma   90.00
#
_symmetry.space_group_name_H-M   'P 1'
#
loop_
_entity.id
_entity.type
_entity.pdbx_description
1 polymer ?
#
loop_
_entity_poly.entity_id
_entity_poly.type
_entity_poly.pdbx_seq_one_letter_code
_entity_poly.pdbx_strand_id
1 'polypeptide(L)'
;MDGRLLPLSTFRSPQMKRLSYIYLILPFILFLFGWVRLTIAIPLALILLFTLWQLLKQPSTTHYSPFTIHWSPSTVYWLLLTTFWLLLSGIGGYAFQNWDHNWRNVVLRDLMNFDWPVYYAQPESGPVKMLVYYVGFWLPSALIAKFTNWQVANFALFIWSLLGLLLVTHYLANFFKTSNLKAALLLILFSGLDILGTLFFLQDYPT
;
A
#
# COMPACT_ATOMS: atom_id res chain seq x y z
N MET A 1 20.08 34.56 -5.99
CA MET A 1 19.26 33.57 -6.72
C MET A 1 18.16 33.11 -5.77
N ASP A 2 16.94 33.59 -6.02
CA ASP A 2 15.82 33.54 -5.08
C ASP A 2 15.46 32.11 -4.67
N GLY A 3 15.78 31.77 -3.42
CA GLY A 3 15.24 30.62 -2.71
C GLY A 3 13.79 30.86 -2.32
N ARG A 4 12.89 30.95 -3.31
CA ARG A 4 11.44 30.90 -3.06
C ARG A 4 11.12 29.50 -2.55
N LEU A 5 11.13 29.35 -1.23
CA LEU A 5 10.44 28.27 -0.54
C LEU A 5 9.03 28.23 -1.13
N LEU A 6 8.68 27.10 -1.77
CA LEU A 6 7.35 26.88 -2.30
C LEU A 6 6.33 27.20 -1.19
N PRO A 7 5.28 27.98 -1.46
CA PRO A 7 4.35 28.42 -0.43
C PRO A 7 3.79 27.19 0.31
N LEU A 8 3.82 27.26 1.65
CA LEU A 8 3.41 26.18 2.56
C LEU A 8 1.94 25.74 2.36
N SER A 9 1.14 26.56 1.67
CA SER A 9 -0.27 26.29 1.34
C SER A 9 -0.46 25.18 0.29
N THR A 10 0.59 24.79 -0.46
CA THR A 10 0.49 23.80 -1.53
C THR A 10 0.48 22.33 -1.04
N PHE A 11 0.67 22.09 0.26
CA PHE A 11 1.08 20.78 0.80
C PHE A 11 0.03 20.09 1.68
N ARG A 12 -1.24 20.52 1.69
CA ARG A 12 -2.28 19.85 2.49
C ARG A 12 -3.55 19.66 1.68
N SER A 13 -3.60 18.69 0.78
CA SER A 13 -4.84 18.40 0.05
C SER A 13 -5.83 17.64 0.96
N PRO A 14 -7.04 18.16 1.23
CA PRO A 14 -8.07 17.42 1.97
C PRO A 14 -8.43 16.09 1.31
N GLN A 15 -8.30 16.01 -0.01
CA GLN A 15 -8.61 14.80 -0.76
C GLN A 15 -7.58 13.71 -0.50
N MET A 16 -6.29 14.04 -0.44
CA MET A 16 -5.24 13.07 -0.07
C MET A 16 -5.45 12.53 1.34
N LYS A 17 -5.90 13.39 2.26
CA LYS A 17 -6.27 12.99 3.62
C LYS A 17 -7.44 12.02 3.65
N ARG A 18 -8.51 12.33 2.93
CA ARG A 18 -9.69 11.46 2.81
C ARG A 18 -9.35 10.12 2.15
N LEU A 19 -8.57 10.14 1.07
CA LEU A 19 -8.10 8.93 0.38
C LEU A 19 -7.26 8.05 1.31
N SER A 20 -6.42 8.65 2.16
CA SER A 20 -5.63 7.91 3.15
C SER A 20 -6.48 7.22 4.20
N TYR A 21 -7.53 7.87 4.68
CA TYR A 21 -8.47 7.23 5.61
C TYR A 21 -9.15 6.02 4.99
N ILE A 22 -9.58 6.12 3.73
CA ILE A 22 -10.17 4.99 2.99
C ILE A 22 -9.12 3.89 2.79
N TYR A 23 -7.91 4.25 2.33
CA TYR A 23 -6.82 3.33 2.07
C TYR A 23 -6.44 2.51 3.31
N LEU A 24 -6.36 3.16 4.47
CA LEU A 24 -6.00 2.51 5.73
C LEU A 24 -7.15 1.68 6.30
N ILE A 25 -8.40 2.16 6.23
CA ILE A 25 -9.53 1.48 6.88
C ILE A 25 -10.01 0.26 6.07
N LEU A 26 -9.91 0.29 4.75
CA LEU A 26 -10.43 -0.78 3.89
C LEU A 26 -9.85 -2.16 4.26
N PRO A 27 -8.52 -2.38 4.31
CA PRO A 27 -7.94 -3.65 4.77
C PRO A 27 -8.45 -4.14 6.13
N PHE A 28 -8.65 -3.23 7.07
CA PHE A 28 -9.14 -3.57 8.41
C PHE A 28 -10.58 -4.07 8.38
N ILE A 29 -11.46 -3.42 7.61
CA ILE A 29 -12.84 -3.88 7.45
C ILE A 29 -12.85 -5.28 6.82
N LEU A 30 -12.05 -5.49 5.76
CA LEU A 30 -11.95 -6.81 5.12
C LEU A 30 -11.44 -7.88 6.09
N PHE A 31 -10.46 -7.53 6.92
CA PHE A 31 -9.94 -8.44 7.93
C PHE A 31 -10.98 -8.77 9.00
N LEU A 32 -11.75 -7.78 9.48
CA LEU A 32 -12.82 -8.01 10.47
C LEU A 32 -13.83 -9.05 9.97
N PHE A 33 -14.32 -8.90 8.74
CA PHE A 33 -15.30 -9.85 8.17
C PHE A 33 -14.68 -11.17 7.74
N GLY A 34 -13.38 -11.22 7.47
CA GLY A 34 -12.68 -12.45 7.09
C GLY A 34 -12.16 -13.30 8.26
N TRP A 35 -11.77 -12.70 9.39
CA TRP A 35 -11.08 -13.41 10.49
C TRP A 35 -11.81 -13.35 11.84
N VAL A 36 -12.68 -12.38 12.05
CA VAL A 36 -13.31 -12.15 13.37
C VAL A 36 -14.75 -12.66 13.37
N ARG A 37 -15.19 -13.23 14.49
CA ARG A 37 -16.59 -13.68 14.67
C ARG A 37 -17.54 -12.53 14.36
N LEU A 38 -18.58 -12.79 13.56
CA LEU A 38 -19.51 -11.75 13.08
C LEU A 38 -20.16 -10.93 14.20
N THR A 39 -20.43 -11.55 15.36
CA THR A 39 -20.97 -10.85 16.54
C THR A 39 -20.06 -9.74 17.07
N ILE A 40 -18.75 -9.83 16.82
CA ILE A 40 -17.75 -8.82 17.19
C ILE A 40 -17.39 -7.97 15.97
N ALA A 41 -17.26 -8.57 14.78
CA ALA A 41 -16.90 -7.87 13.56
C ALA A 41 -17.90 -6.79 13.18
N ILE A 42 -19.22 -7.07 13.28
CA ILE A 42 -20.28 -6.12 12.92
C ILE A 42 -20.21 -4.84 13.76
N PRO A 43 -20.26 -4.86 15.11
CA PRO A 43 -20.20 -3.63 15.90
C PRO A 43 -18.90 -2.86 15.69
N LEU A 44 -17.75 -3.54 15.56
CA LEU A 44 -16.47 -2.87 15.28
C LEU A 44 -16.45 -2.23 13.89
N ALA A 45 -16.96 -2.91 12.87
CA ALA A 45 -17.07 -2.37 11.52
C ALA A 45 -17.99 -1.15 11.49
N LEU A 46 -19.12 -1.17 12.21
CA LEU A 46 -20.00 -0.01 12.31
C LEU A 46 -19.31 1.20 12.97
N ILE A 47 -18.53 0.98 14.03
CA ILE A 47 -17.73 2.05 14.67
C ILE A 47 -16.69 2.60 13.67
N LEU A 48 -15.97 1.74 12.95
CA LEU A 48 -14.98 2.16 11.95
C LEU A 48 -15.62 2.91 10.78
N LEU A 49 -16.78 2.46 10.29
CA LEU A 49 -17.50 3.14 9.22
C LEU A 49 -18.08 4.48 9.67
N PHE A 50 -18.59 4.57 10.90
CA PHE A 50 -19.07 5.82 11.48
C PHE A 50 -17.92 6.83 11.66
N THR A 51 -16.78 6.39 12.19
CA THR A 51 -15.60 7.25 12.34
C THR A 51 -15.06 7.70 10.99
N LEU A 52 -14.97 6.80 10.00
CA LEU A 52 -14.62 7.17 8.63
C LEU A 52 -15.58 8.21 8.06
N TRP A 53 -16.89 8.00 8.20
CA TRP A 53 -17.91 8.95 7.75
C TRP A 53 -17.75 10.33 8.39
N GLN A 54 -17.52 10.39 9.70
CA GLN A 54 -17.23 11.65 10.40
C GLN A 54 -15.98 12.34 9.84
N LEU A 55 -14.90 11.58 9.63
CA LEU A 55 -13.64 12.10 9.09
C LEU A 55 -13.78 12.61 7.65
N LEU A 56 -14.59 11.95 6.82
CA LEU A 56 -14.87 12.38 5.45
C LEU A 56 -15.73 13.65 5.41
N LYS A 57 -16.66 13.80 6.35
CA LYS A 57 -17.55 14.96 6.47
C LYS A 57 -16.88 16.22 7.03
N GLN A 58 -15.77 16.10 7.75
CA GLN A 58 -15.11 17.25 8.35
C GLN A 58 -14.85 18.33 7.28
N PRO A 59 -15.40 19.55 7.47
CA PRO A 59 -15.13 20.65 6.57
C PRO A 59 -13.65 20.96 6.64
N SER A 60 -13.06 21.19 5.47
CA SER A 60 -11.66 21.56 5.38
C SER A 60 -11.52 22.99 5.89
N THR A 61 -11.02 23.16 7.11
CA THR A 61 -10.90 24.46 7.81
C THR A 61 -9.87 25.41 7.21
N THR A 62 -9.23 25.01 6.12
CA THR A 62 -8.21 25.81 5.44
C THR A 62 -8.82 26.31 4.14
N HIS A 63 -8.63 27.59 3.82
CA HIS A 63 -8.99 28.15 2.52
C HIS A 63 -8.15 27.49 1.44
N TYR A 64 -8.68 26.43 0.83
CA TYR A 64 -8.07 25.76 -0.30
C TYR A 64 -8.60 26.40 -1.58
N SER A 65 -7.71 26.68 -2.52
CA SER A 65 -8.14 26.83 -3.92
C SER A 65 -8.87 25.55 -4.33
N PRO A 66 -9.90 25.66 -5.19
CA PRO A 66 -10.54 24.49 -5.78
C PRO A 66 -9.46 23.54 -6.31
N PHE A 67 -9.68 22.24 -6.19
CA PHE A 67 -8.73 21.21 -6.60
C PHE A 67 -8.47 21.30 -8.10
N THR A 68 -7.55 22.18 -8.49
CA THR A 68 -6.99 22.26 -9.82
C THR A 68 -5.74 21.41 -9.79
N ILE A 69 -5.78 20.26 -10.47
CA ILE A 69 -4.57 19.51 -10.76
C ILE A 69 -3.76 20.37 -11.73
N HIS A 70 -2.88 21.21 -11.18
CA HIS A 70 -1.84 21.83 -11.97
C HIS A 70 -0.82 20.73 -12.28
N TRP A 71 -0.91 20.20 -13.51
CA TRP A 71 0.06 19.26 -14.07
C TRP A 71 1.40 19.98 -14.28
N SER A 72 2.11 20.20 -13.19
CA SER A 72 3.50 20.61 -13.28
C SER A 72 4.32 19.44 -13.84
N PRO A 73 5.39 19.70 -14.60
CA PRO A 73 6.33 18.65 -15.01
C PRO A 73 6.81 17.81 -13.82
N SER A 74 7.01 18.43 -12.64
CA SER A 74 7.38 17.72 -11.42
C SER A 74 6.33 16.70 -10.96
N THR A 75 5.04 16.95 -11.17
CA THR A 75 3.97 16.00 -10.82
C THR A 75 4.01 14.80 -11.75
N VAL A 76 4.17 15.03 -13.05
CA VAL A 76 4.28 13.97 -14.06
C VAL A 76 5.51 13.11 -13.79
N TYR A 77 6.68 13.72 -13.55
CA TYR A 77 7.89 12.98 -13.21
C TYR A 77 7.76 12.17 -11.93
N TRP A 78 7.08 12.69 -10.91
CA TRP A 78 6.82 11.94 -9.69
C TRP A 78 5.95 10.69 -9.95
N LEU A 79 4.87 10.82 -10.73
CA LEU A 79 4.00 9.70 -11.07
C LEU A 79 4.74 8.64 -11.90
N LEU A 80 5.50 9.06 -12.91
CA LEU A 80 6.28 8.16 -13.75
C LEU A 80 7.37 7.46 -12.95
N LEU A 81 8.12 8.20 -12.13
CA LEU A 81 9.19 7.64 -11.28
C LEU A 81 8.63 6.62 -10.29
N THR A 82 7.54 6.93 -9.58
CA THR A 82 6.94 6.03 -8.59
C THR A 82 6.33 4.79 -9.24
N THR A 83 5.69 4.93 -10.40
CA THR A 83 5.14 3.79 -11.17
C THR A 83 6.27 2.91 -11.68
N PHE A 84 7.32 3.50 -12.24
CA PHE A 84 8.48 2.75 -12.74
C PHE A 84 9.24 2.06 -11.60
N TRP A 85 9.42 2.73 -10.47
CA TRP A 85 10.03 2.12 -9.29
C TRP A 85 9.19 0.94 -8.77
N LEU A 86 7.86 1.09 -8.70
CA LEU A 86 6.98 -0.01 -8.32
C LEU A 86 7.05 -1.16 -9.33
N LEU A 87 7.09 -0.87 -10.63
CA LEU A 87 7.27 -1.88 -11.67
C LEU A 87 8.53 -2.70 -11.43
N LEU A 88 9.67 -2.02 -11.20
CA LEU A 88 10.95 -2.68 -10.94
C LEU A 88 10.99 -3.48 -9.62
N SER A 89 10.08 -3.23 -8.67
CA SER A 89 9.98 -4.00 -7.43
C SER A 89 9.50 -5.45 -7.64
N GLY A 90 8.93 -5.75 -8.81
CA GLY A 90 8.33 -7.04 -9.13
C GLY A 90 6.92 -7.24 -8.57
N ILE A 91 6.35 -6.28 -7.83
CA ILE A 91 4.93 -6.33 -7.41
C ILE A 91 4.03 -6.44 -8.65
N GLY A 92 3.06 -7.37 -8.61
CA GLY A 92 2.17 -7.67 -9.74
C GLY A 92 2.77 -8.61 -10.79
N GLY A 93 4.02 -9.07 -10.62
CA GLY A 93 4.64 -10.06 -11.51
C GLY A 93 5.03 -9.52 -12.89
N TYR A 94 5.13 -8.21 -13.05
CA TYR A 94 5.44 -7.55 -14.33
C TYR A 94 6.94 -7.33 -14.59
N ALA A 95 7.78 -7.52 -13.57
CA ALA A 95 9.24 -7.42 -13.67
C ALA A 95 9.90 -8.53 -12.84
N PHE A 96 11.22 -8.49 -12.73
CA PHE A 96 11.99 -9.45 -11.94
C PHE A 96 11.47 -9.55 -10.50
N GLN A 97 11.26 -10.79 -10.06
CA GLN A 97 10.83 -11.14 -8.71
C GLN A 97 11.93 -12.00 -8.07
N ASN A 98 12.48 -11.56 -6.95
CA ASN A 98 13.41 -12.36 -6.16
C ASN A 98 12.68 -13.53 -5.46
N TRP A 99 13.45 -14.42 -4.81
CA TRP A 99 12.91 -15.62 -4.16
C TRP A 99 11.80 -15.33 -3.14
N ASP A 100 11.84 -14.19 -2.44
CA ASP A 100 10.84 -13.81 -1.44
C ASP A 100 9.43 -13.63 -2.06
N HIS A 101 9.36 -13.19 -3.32
CA HIS A 101 8.09 -13.09 -4.04
C HIS A 101 7.40 -14.44 -4.23
N ASN A 102 8.11 -15.57 -4.21
CA ASN A 102 7.46 -16.90 -4.30
C ASN A 102 6.44 -17.07 -3.16
N TRP A 103 6.82 -16.73 -1.94
CA TRP A 103 5.91 -16.82 -0.78
C TRP A 103 4.81 -15.75 -0.84
N ARG A 104 5.12 -14.53 -1.27
CA ARG A 104 4.14 -13.44 -1.40
C ARG A 104 3.07 -13.74 -2.45
N ASN A 105 3.47 -14.34 -3.57
CA ASN A 105 2.56 -14.76 -4.63
C ASN A 105 1.65 -15.89 -4.15
N VAL A 106 2.20 -16.85 -3.38
CA VAL A 106 1.40 -17.90 -2.74
C VAL A 106 0.37 -17.32 -1.77
N VAL A 107 0.75 -16.33 -0.95
CA VAL A 107 -0.20 -15.63 -0.06
C VAL A 107 -1.35 -15.01 -0.86
N LEU A 108 -1.07 -14.26 -1.93
CA LEU A 108 -2.13 -13.68 -2.78
C LEU A 108 -3.02 -14.76 -3.40
N ARG A 109 -2.40 -15.82 -3.96
CA ARG A 109 -3.09 -16.94 -4.59
C ARG A 109 -4.02 -17.65 -3.60
N ASP A 110 -3.56 -17.88 -2.38
CA ASP A 110 -4.32 -18.63 -1.39
C ASP A 110 -5.45 -17.76 -0.82
N LEU A 111 -5.21 -16.45 -0.63
CA LEU A 111 -6.26 -15.50 -0.27
C LEU A 111 -7.36 -15.36 -1.34
N MET A 112 -7.04 -15.48 -2.64
CA MET A 112 -8.08 -15.43 -3.67
C MET A 112 -8.87 -16.73 -3.80
N ASN A 113 -8.24 -17.89 -3.56
CA ASN A 113 -8.85 -19.19 -3.85
C ASN A 113 -9.52 -19.88 -2.66
N PHE A 114 -9.05 -19.65 -1.43
CA PHE A 114 -9.60 -20.29 -0.23
C PHE A 114 -10.47 -19.35 0.57
N ASP A 115 -11.44 -19.90 1.31
CA ASP A 115 -12.27 -19.14 2.25
C ASP A 115 -11.44 -18.40 3.29
N TRP A 116 -11.99 -17.29 3.79
CA TRP A 116 -11.37 -16.51 4.85
C TRP A 116 -11.99 -16.92 6.20
N PRO A 117 -11.16 -17.19 7.22
CA PRO A 117 -9.70 -17.17 7.21
C PRO A 117 -9.13 -18.43 6.53
N VAL A 118 -7.98 -18.30 5.87
CA VAL A 118 -7.40 -19.40 5.08
C VAL A 118 -6.87 -20.50 6.00
N TYR A 119 -7.42 -21.71 5.82
CA TYR A 119 -6.95 -22.93 6.48
C TYR A 119 -6.41 -23.94 5.46
N TYR A 120 -5.31 -24.59 5.82
CA TYR A 120 -4.74 -25.72 5.12
C TYR A 120 -5.08 -26.99 5.91
N ALA A 121 -6.04 -27.76 5.39
CA ALA A 121 -6.26 -29.13 5.84
C ALA A 121 -5.33 -30.04 5.02
N GLN A 122 -4.42 -30.75 5.67
CA GLN A 122 -3.70 -31.85 5.04
C GLN A 122 -4.46 -33.14 5.35
N PRO A 123 -5.03 -33.84 4.36
CA PRO A 123 -5.79 -35.07 4.59
C PRO A 123 -4.96 -36.20 5.22
N GLU A 124 -3.63 -36.15 5.15
CA GLU A 124 -2.76 -37.29 5.46
C GLU A 124 -1.71 -37.07 6.58
N SER A 125 -1.48 -35.85 7.09
CA SER A 125 -0.20 -35.58 7.77
C SER A 125 -0.15 -34.56 8.93
N GLY A 126 -1.28 -34.11 9.51
CA GLY A 126 -1.20 -33.32 10.76
C GLY A 126 -2.36 -32.36 11.04
N PRO A 127 -2.21 -31.51 12.08
CA PRO A 127 -3.27 -30.58 12.50
C PRO A 127 -3.56 -29.53 11.42
N VAL A 128 -4.81 -29.08 11.35
CA VAL A 128 -5.25 -27.97 10.50
C VAL A 128 -4.39 -26.74 10.81
N LYS A 129 -3.75 -26.18 9.78
CA LYS A 129 -2.92 -24.98 9.90
C LYS A 129 -3.66 -23.79 9.33
N MET A 130 -3.55 -22.63 9.98
CA MET A 130 -4.07 -21.37 9.45
C MET A 130 -2.95 -20.59 8.78
N LEU A 131 -3.26 -19.83 7.72
CA LEU A 131 -2.36 -18.83 7.18
C LEU A 131 -2.19 -17.69 8.21
N VAL A 132 -1.09 -17.71 8.95
CA VAL A 132 -0.72 -16.65 9.91
C VAL A 132 0.30 -15.73 9.26
N TYR A 133 -0.16 -14.62 8.72
CA TYR A 133 0.70 -13.62 8.06
C TYR A 133 0.06 -12.23 8.09
N TYR A 134 0.80 -11.20 7.69
CA TYR A 134 0.32 -9.81 7.59
C TYR A 134 -0.60 -9.59 6.37
N VAL A 135 -1.66 -10.39 6.25
CA VAL A 135 -2.50 -10.52 5.05
C VAL A 135 -3.23 -9.23 4.65
N GLY A 136 -3.38 -8.27 5.57
CA GLY A 136 -4.15 -7.03 5.36
C GLY A 136 -3.78 -6.28 4.07
N PHE A 137 -2.49 -6.23 3.73
CA PHE A 137 -2.03 -5.58 2.50
C PHE A 137 -2.61 -6.21 1.22
N TRP A 138 -2.78 -7.53 1.20
CA TRP A 138 -3.30 -8.27 0.05
C TRP A 138 -4.83 -8.29 -0.03
N LEU A 139 -5.54 -8.09 1.09
CA LEU A 139 -7.00 -8.27 1.15
C LEU A 139 -7.79 -7.45 0.11
N PRO A 140 -7.49 -6.17 -0.16
CA PRO A 140 -8.23 -5.41 -1.17
C PRO A 140 -8.10 -6.01 -2.58
N SER A 141 -6.89 -6.43 -2.96
CA SER A 141 -6.65 -7.11 -4.24
C SER A 141 -7.28 -8.51 -4.25
N ALA A 142 -7.10 -9.28 -3.17
CA ALA A 142 -7.63 -10.63 -3.05
C ALA A 142 -9.16 -10.67 -3.09
N LEU A 143 -9.86 -9.67 -2.53
CA LEU A 143 -11.32 -9.58 -2.63
C LEU A 143 -11.79 -9.40 -4.08
N ILE A 144 -11.10 -8.59 -4.87
CA ILE A 144 -11.42 -8.43 -6.30
C ILE A 144 -11.11 -9.76 -7.03
N ALA A 145 -10.02 -10.41 -6.66
CA ALA A 145 -9.56 -11.66 -7.22
C ALA A 145 -10.46 -12.86 -6.91
N LYS A 146 -11.18 -12.85 -5.77
CA LYS A 146 -12.17 -13.87 -5.39
C LYS A 146 -13.22 -14.13 -6.47
N PHE A 147 -13.50 -13.14 -7.30
CA PHE A 147 -14.51 -13.20 -8.35
C PHE A 147 -13.92 -13.10 -9.76
N THR A 148 -12.59 -13.16 -9.89
CA THR A 148 -11.89 -12.96 -11.17
C THR A 148 -10.75 -13.97 -11.34
N ASN A 149 -9.55 -13.52 -11.72
CA ASN A 149 -8.42 -14.38 -12.06
C ASN A 149 -7.09 -13.79 -11.58
N TRP A 150 -6.02 -14.58 -11.75
CA TRP A 150 -4.67 -14.24 -11.30
C TRP A 150 -4.14 -12.93 -11.87
N GLN A 151 -4.44 -12.63 -13.13
CA GLN A 151 -3.99 -11.41 -13.81
C GLN A 151 -4.66 -10.17 -13.20
N VAL A 152 -5.97 -10.24 -12.94
CA VAL A 152 -6.71 -9.17 -12.25
C VAL A 152 -6.24 -8.99 -10.82
N ALA A 153 -5.95 -10.09 -10.10
CA ALA A 153 -5.38 -10.04 -8.75
C ALA A 153 -4.08 -9.23 -8.73
N ASN A 154 -3.14 -9.57 -9.61
CA ASN A 154 -1.85 -8.89 -9.70
C ASN A 154 -1.97 -7.43 -10.13
N PHE A 155 -2.86 -7.14 -11.08
CA PHE A 155 -3.13 -5.76 -11.49
C PHE A 155 -3.72 -4.94 -10.33
N ALA A 156 -4.72 -5.48 -9.63
CA ALA A 156 -5.31 -4.84 -8.47
C ALA A 156 -4.28 -4.63 -7.35
N LEU A 157 -3.37 -5.60 -7.12
CA LEU A 157 -2.29 -5.48 -6.16
C LEU A 157 -1.31 -4.38 -6.55
N PHE A 158 -0.96 -4.28 -7.84
CA PHE A 158 -0.10 -3.22 -8.37
C PHE A 158 -0.73 -1.84 -8.15
N ILE A 159 -2.00 -1.65 -8.52
CA ILE A 159 -2.71 -0.39 -8.31
C ILE A 159 -2.83 -0.07 -6.82
N TRP A 160 -3.16 -1.04 -5.98
CA TRP A 160 -3.22 -0.86 -4.52
C TRP A 160 -1.88 -0.43 -3.92
N SER A 161 -0.78 -1.01 -4.41
CA SER A 161 0.58 -0.66 -4.00
C SER A 161 0.97 0.74 -4.47
N LEU A 162 0.64 1.08 -5.72
CA LEU A 162 0.89 2.39 -6.29
C LEU A 162 0.17 3.48 -5.50
N LEU A 163 -1.11 3.27 -5.16
CA LEU A 163 -1.87 4.19 -4.32
C LEU A 163 -1.18 4.44 -2.98
N GLY A 164 -0.75 3.38 -2.28
CA GLY A 164 0.00 3.52 -1.03
C GLY A 164 1.30 4.29 -1.20
N LEU A 165 2.04 4.02 -2.28
CA LEU A 165 3.31 4.68 -2.58
C LEU A 165 3.15 6.17 -2.88
N LEU A 166 2.10 6.53 -3.63
CA LEU A 166 1.75 7.93 -3.91
C LEU A 166 1.34 8.66 -2.63
N LEU A 167 0.56 8.02 -1.76
CA LEU A 167 0.18 8.60 -0.48
C LEU A 167 1.42 8.85 0.40
N VAL A 168 2.25 7.83 0.64
CA VAL A 168 3.41 7.97 1.55
C VAL A 168 4.41 9.01 1.04
N THR A 169 4.72 9.02 -0.26
CA THR A 169 5.65 10.01 -0.84
C THR A 169 5.10 11.43 -0.75
N HIS A 170 3.77 11.61 -0.90
CA HIS A 170 3.13 12.90 -0.67
C HIS A 170 3.21 13.35 0.80
N TYR A 171 2.92 12.47 1.76
CA TYR A 171 3.02 12.82 3.18
C TYR A 171 4.45 13.12 3.62
N LEU A 172 5.43 12.38 3.12
CA LEU A 172 6.85 12.68 3.35
C LEU A 172 7.25 14.03 2.76
N ALA A 173 6.80 14.33 1.55
CA ALA A 173 7.03 15.64 0.94
C ALA A 173 6.47 16.78 1.80
N ASN A 174 5.26 16.60 2.33
CA ASN A 174 4.64 17.57 3.23
C ASN A 174 5.39 17.70 4.56
N PHE A 175 5.85 16.58 5.13
CA PHE A 175 6.62 16.55 6.38
C PHE A 175 7.97 17.28 6.24
N PHE A 176 8.71 16.96 5.18
CA PHE A 176 10.01 17.58 4.89
C PHE A 176 9.91 18.92 4.15
N LYS A 177 8.71 19.40 3.85
CA LYS A 177 8.46 20.65 3.10
C LYS A 177 9.20 20.68 1.76
N THR A 178 9.18 19.56 1.03
CA THR A 178 9.85 19.34 -0.25
C THR A 178 8.86 18.90 -1.32
N SER A 179 9.30 18.65 -2.56
CA SER A 179 8.42 18.13 -3.62
C SER A 179 8.19 16.62 -3.48
N ASN A 180 7.03 16.12 -3.94
CA ASN A 180 6.74 14.68 -3.99
C ASN A 180 7.84 13.89 -4.73
N LEU A 181 8.39 14.48 -5.81
CA LEU A 181 9.50 13.89 -6.56
C LEU A 181 10.75 13.71 -5.70
N LYS A 182 11.15 14.74 -4.95
CA LYS A 182 12.30 14.67 -4.04
C LYS A 182 12.07 13.68 -2.90
N ALA A 183 10.85 13.60 -2.37
CA ALA A 183 10.50 12.61 -1.35
C ALA A 183 10.54 11.17 -1.89
N ALA A 184 10.09 10.93 -3.12
CA ALA A 184 10.22 9.63 -3.77
C ALA A 184 11.69 9.25 -4.01
N LEU A 185 12.51 10.19 -4.52
CA LEU A 185 13.96 9.99 -4.69
C LEU A 185 14.65 9.67 -3.36
N LEU A 186 14.27 10.37 -2.27
CA LEU A 186 14.79 10.08 -0.94
C LEU A 186 14.52 8.62 -0.55
N LEU A 187 13.30 8.13 -0.72
CA LEU A 187 12.98 6.73 -0.40
C LEU A 187 13.76 5.73 -1.27
N ILE A 188 13.83 5.98 -2.58
CA ILE A 188 14.56 5.11 -3.53
C ILE A 188 16.05 5.02 -3.16
N LEU A 189 16.67 6.16 -2.89
CA LEU A 189 18.12 6.23 -2.59
C LEU A 189 18.44 5.72 -1.18
N PHE A 190 17.49 5.79 -0.25
CA PHE A 190 17.65 5.25 1.09
C PHE A 190 17.44 3.72 1.15
N SER A 191 16.54 3.17 0.34
CA SER A 191 16.13 1.76 0.42
C SER A 191 17.14 0.75 -0.12
N GLY A 192 18.24 1.19 -0.74
CA GLY A 192 19.26 0.31 -1.35
C GLY A 192 20.59 0.28 -0.60
N LEU A 193 20.66 0.75 0.65
CA LEU A 193 21.91 0.77 1.44
C LEU A 193 22.32 -0.62 1.95
N ASP A 194 21.42 -1.60 1.90
CA ASP A 194 21.68 -3.02 2.13
C ASP A 194 22.74 -3.60 1.18
N ILE A 195 22.92 -3.02 -0.01
CA ILE A 195 24.00 -3.40 -0.93
C ILE A 195 25.38 -3.13 -0.35
N LEU A 196 25.53 -2.07 0.46
CA LEU A 196 26.80 -1.80 1.14
C LEU A 196 27.06 -2.91 2.16
N GLY A 197 26.04 -3.30 2.93
CA GLY A 197 26.16 -4.42 3.87
C GLY A 197 26.55 -5.72 3.16
N THR A 198 25.95 -5.98 2.01
CA THR A 198 26.30 -7.14 1.16
C THR A 198 27.76 -7.05 0.70
N LEU A 199 28.19 -5.94 0.10
CA LEU A 199 29.55 -5.77 -0.41
C LEU A 199 30.63 -5.84 0.68
N PHE A 200 30.35 -5.35 1.89
CA PHE A 200 31.33 -5.30 2.99
C PHE A 200 31.31 -6.52 3.92
N PHE A 201 30.20 -7.26 4.03
CA PHE A 201 30.03 -8.35 5.02
C PHE A 201 29.65 -9.71 4.39
N LEU A 202 29.67 -9.85 3.07
CA LEU A 202 29.33 -11.11 2.35
C LEU A 202 30.13 -12.34 2.77
N GLN A 203 31.32 -12.18 3.38
CA GLN A 203 32.20 -13.30 3.75
C GLN A 203 31.75 -14.09 4.98
N ASP A 204 30.90 -13.53 5.85
CA ASP A 204 30.54 -14.14 7.14
C ASP A 204 29.11 -14.71 7.20
N TYR A 205 28.38 -14.70 6.08
CA TYR A 205 27.01 -15.24 6.04
C TYR A 205 27.03 -16.75 5.78
N PRO A 206 26.53 -17.60 6.69
CA PRO A 206 26.36 -19.02 6.41
C PRO A 206 25.32 -19.17 5.30
N THR A 207 25.73 -19.76 4.18
CA THR A 207 24.88 -20.19 3.06
C THR A 207 23.97 -21.33 3.45
#